data_AF-A0A670JMM7-F1
#
_entry.id   AF-A0A670JMM7-F1
#
_cell.length_a   1.000
_cell.length_b   1.000
_cell.length_c   1.000
_cell.angle_alpha   90.00
_cell.angle_beta   90.00
_cell.angle_gamma   90.00
#
_symmetry.space_group_name_H-M   'P 1'
#
loop_
_entity.id
_entity.type
_entity.pdbx_description
1 polymer ?
#
loop_
_entity_poly.entity_id
_entity_poly.type
_entity_poly.pdbx_seq_one_letter_code
_entity_poly.pdbx_strand_id
1 'polypeptide(L)'
;MLTSCPLPPASITQSCWFCSRLRLFPFLPNFDISSALPFCCRRSTVAKTTHSRLLGTLENLANYNLRKFKYYLNSLPIKEGYSNIPRGRLEKADPMDLTQLLLGYYNEHYAVEVVLTVLKSINQRDLERNLLNSVLQYTNIL
;
A
#
# COMPACT_ATOMS: atom_id res chain seq x y z
N MET A 1 -5.54 35.71 43.27
CA MET A 1 -4.08 35.67 43.06
C MET A 1 -3.80 34.73 41.91
N LEU A 2 -3.37 35.29 40.79
CA LEU A 2 -3.04 34.57 39.56
C LEU A 2 -1.69 33.88 39.75
N THR A 3 -1.61 32.58 39.48
CA THR A 3 -0.33 31.96 39.12
C THR A 3 -0.49 31.30 37.76
N SER A 4 -0.15 32.10 36.76
CA SER A 4 -0.09 31.74 35.34
C SER A 4 0.90 30.60 35.11
N CYS A 5 0.51 29.62 34.30
CA CYS A 5 1.45 28.68 33.70
C CYS A 5 2.29 29.38 32.60
N PRO A 6 3.56 29.01 32.42
CA PRO A 6 4.44 29.64 31.44
C PRO A 6 4.04 29.26 30.01
N LEU A 7 3.89 30.26 29.13
CA LEU A 7 3.81 30.04 27.68
C LEU A 7 5.20 29.69 27.13
N PRO A 8 5.32 28.66 26.26
CA PRO A 8 6.48 28.53 25.37
C PRO A 8 6.41 29.58 24.23
N PRO A 9 7.56 30.09 23.76
CA PRO A 9 7.61 31.11 22.73
C PRO A 9 7.14 30.58 21.37
N ALA A 10 6.39 31.44 20.69
CA ALA A 10 5.85 31.24 19.36
C ALA A 10 6.97 31.09 18.32
N SER A 11 6.99 29.96 17.62
CA SER A 11 7.12 29.92 16.16
C SER A 11 7.16 28.49 15.63
N ILE A 12 6.47 28.31 14.51
CA ILE A 12 6.39 27.12 13.64
C ILE A 12 5.19 26.22 13.94
N THR A 13 4.14 26.52 13.18
CA THR A 13 2.84 25.86 13.09
C THR A 13 2.95 24.34 12.95
N GLN A 14 2.55 23.64 14.00
CA GLN A 14 2.07 22.26 13.94
C GLN A 14 0.65 22.19 14.50
N SER A 15 -0.25 21.72 13.63
CA SER A 15 -1.43 20.90 13.92
C SER A 15 -2.62 21.48 14.73
N CYS A 16 -3.80 21.19 14.16
CA CYS A 16 -5.05 20.87 14.85
C CYS A 16 -5.86 22.02 15.48
N TRP A 17 -6.45 22.85 14.62
CA TRP A 17 -7.64 23.61 14.98
C TRP A 17 -8.76 23.26 14.01
N PHE A 18 -9.66 22.35 14.42
CA PHE A 18 -11.10 22.63 14.48
C PHE A 18 -11.89 21.34 14.81
N CYS A 19 -12.18 21.15 16.09
CA CYS A 19 -13.40 20.47 16.52
C CYS A 19 -13.76 20.92 17.93
N SER A 20 -14.26 22.15 18.03
CA SER A 20 -14.97 22.62 19.23
C SER A 20 -16.30 23.21 18.81
N ARG A 21 -17.38 22.41 18.88
CA ARG A 21 -18.72 22.92 19.18
C ARG A 21 -19.57 21.83 19.80
N LEU A 22 -19.46 21.72 21.12
CA LEU A 22 -20.42 21.02 21.98
C LEU A 22 -21.83 21.58 21.74
N ARG A 23 -22.83 20.72 21.47
CA ARG A 23 -24.20 20.87 21.98
C ARG A 23 -24.92 19.51 22.01
N LEU A 24 -25.16 19.07 23.24
CA LEU A 24 -26.28 18.28 23.79
C LEU A 24 -27.03 17.30 22.87
N PHE A 25 -27.05 16.02 23.25
CA PHE A 25 -28.28 15.21 23.19
C PHE A 25 -28.37 14.26 24.41
N PRO A 26 -29.55 14.18 25.09
CA PRO A 26 -29.77 13.35 26.27
C PRO A 26 -30.17 11.92 25.91
N PHE A 27 -29.79 11.00 26.79
CA PHE A 27 -30.42 9.70 27.11
C PHE A 27 -31.33 9.05 26.04
N LEU A 28 -30.77 8.09 25.31
CA LEU A 28 -31.50 6.97 24.72
C LEU A 28 -30.81 5.67 25.15
N PRO A 29 -31.47 4.76 25.87
CA PRO A 29 -30.95 3.43 26.12
C PRO A 29 -31.28 2.54 24.91
N ASN A 30 -30.25 1.87 24.39
CA ASN A 30 -30.25 0.92 23.25
C ASN A 30 -30.16 1.54 21.86
N PHE A 31 -28.93 1.80 21.39
CA PHE A 31 -28.61 1.75 19.96
C PHE A 31 -27.14 1.33 19.74
N ASP A 32 -26.96 0.47 18.75
CA ASP A 32 -25.82 -0.40 18.45
C ASP A 32 -24.50 0.35 18.15
N ILE A 33 -23.35 -0.13 18.64
CA ILE A 33 -22.02 0.50 18.48
C ILE A 33 -21.41 0.25 17.06
N SER A 34 -22.14 -0.41 16.15
CA SER A 34 -21.55 -0.96 14.92
C SER A 34 -21.48 -0.02 13.69
N SER A 35 -21.52 1.32 13.82
CA SER A 35 -21.43 2.17 12.60
C SER A 35 -20.84 3.57 12.73
N ALA A 36 -20.00 3.86 13.73
CA ALA A 36 -19.33 5.15 13.81
C ALA A 36 -17.81 5.00 13.94
N LEU A 37 -17.15 4.63 12.83
CA LEU A 37 -15.72 4.88 12.71
C LEU A 37 -15.52 6.36 12.35
N PRO A 38 -14.87 7.15 13.21
CA PRO A 38 -14.54 8.53 12.89
C PRO A 38 -13.48 8.51 11.78
N PHE A 39 -13.73 9.23 10.70
CA PHE A 39 -12.70 9.60 9.74
C PHE A 39 -11.70 10.54 10.42
N CYS A 40 -10.85 9.98 11.28
CA CYS A 40 -9.52 10.52 11.50
C CYS A 40 -8.80 10.44 10.15
N CYS A 41 -8.24 11.56 9.69
CA CYS A 41 -7.39 11.60 8.52
C CYS A 41 -6.25 10.60 8.72
N ARG A 42 -6.43 9.38 8.20
CA ARG A 42 -5.45 8.30 8.26
C ARG A 42 -4.36 8.67 7.25
N ARG A 43 -3.52 9.64 7.60
CA ARG A 43 -2.18 9.72 7.02
C ARG A 43 -1.41 8.56 7.62
N SER A 44 -1.63 7.40 7.01
CA SER A 44 -0.96 6.16 7.36
C SER A 44 0.50 6.35 6.92
N THR A 45 1.38 6.76 7.83
CA THR A 45 2.82 6.54 7.66
C THR A 45 3.05 5.05 7.86
N VAL A 46 2.65 4.25 6.87
CA VAL A 46 2.82 2.79 6.89
C VAL A 46 4.31 2.56 6.70
N ALA A 47 4.94 1.83 7.63
CA ALA A 47 6.20 1.16 7.34
C ALA A 47 6.02 0.43 5.99
N LYS A 48 6.79 0.78 4.96
CA LYS A 48 6.52 0.31 3.60
C LYS A 48 6.70 -1.21 3.52
N THR A 49 5.61 -1.95 3.68
CA THR A 49 5.57 -3.41 3.50
C THR A 49 5.81 -3.75 2.03
N THR A 50 6.30 -4.96 1.76
CA THR A 50 6.50 -5.48 0.40
C THR A 50 5.23 -5.31 -0.44
N HIS A 51 4.07 -5.57 0.17
CA HIS A 51 2.76 -5.31 -0.41
C HIS A 51 2.58 -3.86 -0.88
N SER A 52 2.81 -2.86 -0.01
CA SER A 52 2.62 -1.45 -0.37
C SER A 52 3.49 -1.01 -1.55
N ARG A 53 4.70 -1.59 -1.66
CA ARG A 53 5.69 -1.23 -2.67
C ARG A 53 5.34 -1.87 -4.02
N LEU A 54 4.90 -3.13 -4.00
CA LEU A 54 4.37 -3.81 -5.18
C LEU A 54 3.09 -3.13 -5.68
N LEU A 55 2.14 -2.86 -4.77
CA LEU A 55 0.89 -2.19 -5.09
C LEU A 55 1.13 -0.85 -5.78
N GLY A 56 1.92 0.03 -5.17
CA GLY A 56 2.22 1.34 -5.77
C GLY A 56 2.91 1.22 -7.12
N THR A 57 3.70 0.17 -7.37
CA THR A 57 4.31 -0.06 -8.68
C THR A 57 3.27 -0.51 -9.71
N LEU A 58 2.36 -1.40 -9.32
CA LEU A 58 1.30 -1.93 -10.19
C LEU A 58 0.20 -0.89 -10.46
N GLU A 59 -0.11 -0.01 -9.52
CA GLU A 59 -1.05 1.12 -9.71
C GLU A 59 -0.51 2.16 -10.69
N ASN A 60 0.81 2.35 -10.73
CA ASN A 60 1.46 3.25 -11.68
C ASN A 60 1.60 2.65 -13.09
N LEU A 61 1.26 1.36 -13.29
CA LEU A 61 1.22 0.77 -14.62
C LEU A 61 -0.02 1.23 -15.39
N ALA A 62 0.17 1.73 -16.60
CA ALA A 62 -0.93 1.96 -17.52
C ALA A 62 -1.70 0.65 -17.82
N ASN A 63 -3.02 0.74 -18.00
CA ASN A 63 -3.91 -0.41 -18.26
C ASN A 63 -3.39 -1.35 -19.36
N TYR A 64 -2.84 -0.79 -20.44
CA TYR A 64 -2.23 -1.55 -21.53
C TYR A 64 -1.02 -2.39 -21.06
N ASN A 65 -0.15 -1.80 -20.25
CA ASN A 65 1.02 -2.47 -19.69
C ASN A 65 0.62 -3.50 -18.63
N LEU A 66 -0.42 -3.22 -17.84
CA LEU A 66 -0.96 -4.17 -16.87
C LEU A 66 -1.54 -5.42 -17.55
N ARG A 67 -2.21 -5.26 -18.70
CA ARG A 67 -2.64 -6.41 -19.53
C ARG A 67 -1.45 -7.24 -20.02
N LYS A 68 -0.39 -6.59 -20.51
CA LYS A 68 0.86 -7.29 -20.89
C LYS A 68 1.50 -7.98 -19.69
N PHE A 69 1.54 -7.32 -18.54
CA PHE A 69 2.10 -7.86 -17.31
C PHE A 69 1.44 -9.20 -16.96
N LYS A 70 0.10 -9.25 -16.96
CA LYS A 70 -0.67 -10.49 -16.73
C LYS A 70 -0.33 -11.60 -17.73
N TYR A 71 -0.16 -11.25 -19.01
CA TYR A 71 0.19 -12.20 -20.07
C TYR A 71 1.59 -12.80 -19.86
N TYR A 72 2.58 -11.94 -19.62
CA TYR A 72 3.96 -12.40 -19.35
C TYR A 72 4.01 -13.23 -18.08
N LEU A 73 3.32 -12.82 -17.02
CA LEU A 73 3.32 -13.55 -15.76
C LEU A 73 2.80 -14.98 -15.89
N ASN A 74 1.79 -15.20 -16.74
CA ASN A 74 1.31 -16.55 -17.03
C ASN A 74 2.28 -17.38 -17.88
N SER A 75 3.05 -16.72 -18.76
CA SER A 75 3.99 -17.36 -19.70
C SER A 75 5.41 -17.53 -19.12
N LEU A 76 5.71 -16.90 -17.98
CA LEU A 76 7.03 -16.98 -17.38
C LEU A 76 7.33 -18.40 -16.88
N PRO A 77 8.55 -18.91 -17.11
CA PRO A 77 9.01 -20.11 -16.44
C PRO A 77 9.26 -19.79 -14.96
N ILE A 78 8.57 -20.51 -14.09
CA ILE A 78 8.65 -20.32 -12.64
C ILE A 78 9.64 -21.31 -12.05
N LYS A 79 10.30 -20.90 -10.96
CA LYS A 79 11.26 -21.72 -10.22
C LYS A 79 10.59 -22.99 -9.67
N GLU A 80 11.36 -24.07 -9.58
CA GLU A 80 10.93 -25.33 -8.99
C GLU A 80 10.34 -25.13 -7.58
N GLY A 81 9.22 -25.79 -7.31
CA GLY A 81 8.47 -25.68 -6.05
C GLY A 81 7.36 -24.64 -6.06
N TYR A 82 7.25 -23.80 -7.10
CA TYR A 82 6.16 -22.84 -7.28
C TYR A 82 5.29 -23.22 -8.48
N SER A 83 4.09 -22.65 -8.56
CA SER A 83 3.13 -22.89 -9.63
C SER A 83 2.65 -21.58 -10.25
N ASN A 84 2.41 -21.58 -11.56
CA ASN A 84 1.88 -20.41 -12.26
C ASN A 84 0.48 -20.07 -11.76
N ILE A 85 0.24 -18.77 -11.54
CA ILE A 85 -1.09 -18.27 -11.21
C ILE A 85 -2.02 -18.57 -12.41
N PRO A 86 -3.21 -19.17 -12.17
CA PRO A 86 -4.13 -19.51 -13.24
C PRO A 86 -4.62 -18.26 -13.96
N ARG A 87 -4.65 -18.33 -15.30
CA ARG A 87 -5.01 -17.21 -16.17
C ARG A 87 -6.35 -16.55 -15.84
N GLY A 88 -7.36 -17.35 -15.51
CA GLY A 88 -8.69 -16.83 -15.16
C GLY A 88 -8.70 -15.93 -13.92
N ARG A 89 -7.80 -16.13 -12.96
CA ARG A 89 -7.62 -15.24 -11.80
C ARG A 89 -6.87 -13.97 -12.20
N LEU A 90 -5.82 -14.11 -13.03
CA LEU A 90 -5.04 -12.96 -13.50
C LEU A 90 -5.88 -12.00 -14.34
N GLU A 91 -6.73 -12.49 -15.24
CA GLU A 91 -7.52 -11.62 -16.12
C GLU A 91 -8.44 -10.68 -15.33
N LYS A 92 -9.09 -11.20 -14.27
CA LYS A 92 -10.03 -10.46 -13.43
C LYS A 92 -9.39 -9.62 -12.32
N ALA A 93 -8.11 -9.85 -12.00
CA ALA A 93 -7.46 -9.19 -10.87
C ALA A 93 -7.17 -7.71 -11.13
N ASP A 94 -7.60 -6.85 -10.22
CA ASP A 94 -7.17 -5.44 -10.15
C ASP A 94 -5.73 -5.33 -9.60
N PRO A 95 -5.07 -4.16 -9.67
CA PRO A 95 -3.70 -3.98 -9.14
C PRO A 95 -3.55 -4.44 -7.68
N MET A 96 -4.59 -4.21 -6.88
CA MET A 96 -4.68 -4.67 -5.49
C MET A 96 -4.72 -6.20 -5.40
N ASP A 97 -5.68 -6.83 -6.07
CA ASP A 97 -5.83 -8.29 -6.08
C ASP A 97 -4.61 -8.98 -6.66
N LEU A 98 -4.01 -8.39 -7.70
CA LEU A 98 -2.81 -8.91 -8.34
C LEU A 98 -1.63 -8.90 -7.36
N THR A 99 -1.50 -7.85 -6.56
CA THR A 99 -0.49 -7.77 -5.48
C THR A 99 -0.69 -8.89 -4.46
N GLN A 100 -1.93 -9.08 -4.01
CA GLN A 100 -2.25 -10.13 -3.05
C GLN A 100 -2.01 -11.54 -3.61
N LEU A 101 -2.36 -11.77 -4.88
CA LEU A 101 -2.10 -13.03 -5.57
C LEU A 101 -0.60 -13.33 -5.69
N LEU A 102 0.22 -12.33 -6.03
CA LEU A 102 1.67 -12.48 -6.11
C LEU A 102 2.26 -12.91 -4.77
N LEU A 103 1.88 -12.24 -3.69
CA LEU A 103 2.39 -12.55 -2.35
C LEU A 103 1.90 -13.90 -1.84
N GLY A 104 0.64 -14.25 -2.14
CA GLY A 104 0.06 -15.52 -1.73
C GLY A 104 0.65 -16.75 -2.44
N TYR A 105 1.07 -16.60 -3.70
CA TYR A 105 1.64 -17.70 -4.49
C TYR A 105 3.17 -17.79 -4.39
N TYR A 106 3.84 -16.64 -4.37
CA TYR A 106 5.30 -16.58 -4.53
C TYR A 106 6.03 -16.10 -3.28
N ASN A 107 5.34 -15.78 -2.17
CA ASN A 107 5.92 -15.15 -0.99
C ASN A 107 6.54 -13.77 -1.28
N GLU A 108 6.90 -13.02 -0.24
CA GLU A 108 7.36 -11.64 -0.39
C GLU A 108 8.63 -11.50 -1.24
N HIS A 109 9.64 -12.33 -0.97
CA HIS A 109 10.94 -12.23 -1.65
C HIS A 109 10.84 -12.60 -3.14
N TYR A 110 10.27 -13.76 -3.45
CA TYR A 110 10.22 -14.25 -4.83
C TYR A 110 9.14 -13.52 -5.65
N ALA A 111 8.07 -13.01 -5.05
CA ALA A 111 7.13 -12.12 -5.74
C ALA A 111 7.82 -10.87 -6.32
N VAL A 112 8.74 -10.26 -5.56
CA VAL A 112 9.49 -9.07 -6.02
C VAL A 112 10.37 -9.42 -7.22
N GLU A 113 11.08 -10.55 -7.17
CA GLU A 113 11.92 -11.03 -8.29
C GLU A 113 11.09 -11.28 -9.56
N VAL A 114 9.93 -11.92 -9.42
CA VAL A 114 9.00 -12.17 -10.53
C VAL A 114 8.52 -10.84 -11.12
N VAL A 115 8.09 -9.90 -10.27
CA VAL A 115 7.60 -8.59 -10.74
C VAL A 115 8.68 -7.83 -11.49
N LEU A 116 9.92 -7.79 -10.98
CA LEU A 116 11.04 -7.15 -11.66
C LEU A 116 11.30 -7.79 -13.04
N THR A 117 11.28 -9.12 -13.12
CA THR A 117 11.47 -9.87 -14.37
C THR A 117 10.37 -9.56 -15.40
N VAL A 118 9.11 -9.49 -14.95
CA VAL A 118 7.99 -9.13 -15.84
C VAL A 118 8.10 -7.67 -16.28
N LEU A 119 8.38 -6.73 -15.36
CA LEU A 119 8.54 -5.31 -15.67
C LEU A 119 9.62 -5.06 -16.73
N LYS A 120 10.73 -5.79 -16.63
CA LYS A 120 11.81 -5.80 -17.63
C LYS A 120 11.31 -6.31 -18.99
N SER A 121 10.51 -7.38 -18.99
CA SER A 121 9.94 -7.98 -20.21
C SER A 121 8.94 -7.05 -20.93
N ILE A 122 8.19 -6.23 -20.19
CA ILE A 122 7.27 -5.22 -20.76
C ILE A 122 7.94 -3.87 -21.04
N ASN A 123 9.28 -3.79 -20.92
CA ASN A 123 10.08 -2.58 -21.10
C ASN A 123 9.67 -1.40 -20.18
N GLN A 124 9.18 -1.68 -18.97
CA GLN A 124 8.84 -0.68 -17.95
C GLN A 124 10.01 -0.46 -16.98
N ARG A 125 11.16 -0.01 -17.54
CA ARG A 125 12.43 0.12 -16.80
C ARG A 125 12.39 1.16 -15.67
N ASP A 126 11.57 2.20 -15.82
CA ASP A 126 11.45 3.24 -14.79
C ASP A 126 10.76 2.71 -13.55
N LEU A 127 9.67 1.96 -13.72
CA LEU A 127 8.97 1.28 -12.63
C LEU A 127 9.82 0.17 -12.00
N GLU A 128 10.56 -0.58 -12.82
CA GLU A 128 11.54 -1.57 -12.34
C GLU A 128 12.58 -0.93 -11.43
N ARG A 129 13.20 0.18 -11.86
CA ARG A 129 14.19 0.93 -11.05
C ARG A 129 13.58 1.49 -9.78
N ASN A 130 12.38 2.06 -9.84
CA ASN A 130 11.70 2.58 -8.67
C ASN A 130 11.42 1.47 -7.65
N LEU A 131 10.95 0.31 -8.12
CA LEU A 131 10.74 -0.85 -7.27
C LEU A 131 12.07 -1.32 -6.68
N LEU A 132 13.12 -1.48 -7.49
CA LEU A 132 14.45 -1.89 -7.03
C LEU A 132 15.03 -0.95 -5.97
N ASN A 133 15.02 0.36 -6.22
CA ASN A 133 15.47 1.37 -5.27
C ASN A 133 14.71 1.28 -3.95
N SER A 134 13.40 1.02 -4.02
CA SER A 134 12.61 0.81 -2.81
C SER A 134 12.97 -0.49 -2.08
N VAL A 135 13.49 -1.54 -2.75
CA VAL A 135 13.92 -2.80 -2.10
C VAL A 135 15.28 -2.61 -1.46
N LEU A 136 16.21 -2.00 -2.20
CA LEU A 136 17.60 -1.85 -1.80
C LEU A 136 17.79 -0.90 -0.60
N GLN A 137 16.84 0.00 -0.37
CA GLN A 137 16.83 0.85 0.84
C GLN A 137 16.62 0.06 2.14
N TYR A 138 16.21 -1.21 2.08
CA TYR A 138 16.01 -2.09 3.23
C TYR A 138 17.05 -3.22 3.34
N THR A 139 17.82 -3.51 2.28
CA THR A 139 18.86 -4.56 2.30
C THR A 139 20.20 -4.09 2.85
N ASN A 140 20.38 -2.80 3.16
CA ASN A 140 21.59 -2.24 3.76
C ASN A 140 21.56 -2.24 5.31
N ILE A 141 20.72 -3.07 5.94
CA ILE A 141 20.65 -3.21 7.42
C ILE A 141 20.73 -4.70 7.84
N LEU A 142 21.49 -5.52 7.09
CA LEU A 142 21.94 -6.84 7.55
C LEU A 142 23.44 -7.00 7.30
#